data_AF-T1GXG9-F1
#
_entry.id   AF-T1GXG9-F1
#
_cell.length_a   1.000
_cell.length_b   1.000
_cell.length_c   1.000
_cell.angle_alpha   90.00
_cell.angle_beta   90.00
_cell.angle_gamma   90.00
#
_symmetry.space_group_name_H-M   'P 1'
#
loop_
_entity.id
_entity.type
_entity.pdbx_description
1 polymer ?
#
loop_
_entity_poly.entity_id
_entity_poly.type
_entity_poly.pdbx_seq_one_letter_code
_entity_poly.pdbx_strand_id
1 'polypeptide(L)'
;MISAHRGHTEIVEYLLTEDANPNFQALCGATALHYAADTGSLEICQLLVEFGAELLKNEHGLTPVTLAAERVHEELVDLFINHFDLLNKEQLC
;
A
#
# COMPACT_ATOMS: atom_id res chain seq x y z
N MET A 1 10.78 -22.74 -10.49
CA MET A 1 9.84 -21.63 -10.77
C MET A 1 9.71 -20.80 -9.50
N ILE A 2 10.78 -20.08 -9.18
CA ILE A 2 10.83 -19.11 -8.08
C ILE A 2 11.05 -17.77 -8.78
N SER A 3 10.47 -16.69 -8.24
CA SER A 3 10.93 -15.30 -8.48
C SER A 3 10.28 -14.50 -9.62
N ALA A 4 8.98 -14.62 -9.87
CA ALA A 4 8.25 -13.44 -10.38
C ALA A 4 7.87 -12.55 -9.18
N HIS A 5 7.06 -13.09 -8.26
CA HIS A 5 6.56 -12.35 -7.10
C HIS A 5 7.68 -11.81 -6.17
N ARG A 6 8.68 -12.63 -5.82
CA ARG A 6 9.81 -12.18 -4.98
C ARG A 6 10.64 -11.07 -5.60
N GLY A 7 10.83 -11.10 -6.93
CA GLY A 7 11.59 -10.06 -7.62
C GLY A 7 10.86 -8.72 -7.63
N HIS A 8 9.52 -8.73 -7.70
CA HIS A 8 8.73 -7.49 -7.61
C HIS A 8 8.81 -6.88 -6.20
N THR A 9 8.77 -7.70 -5.14
CA THR A 9 8.90 -7.22 -3.76
C THR A 9 10.28 -6.63 -3.48
N GLU A 10 11.36 -7.31 -3.88
CA GLU A 10 12.75 -6.80 -3.75
C GLU A 10 12.96 -5.50 -4.55
N ILE A 11 12.34 -5.34 -5.73
CA ILE A 11 12.41 -4.10 -6.50
C ILE A 11 11.69 -2.95 -5.78
N VAL A 12 10.53 -3.21 -5.17
CA VAL A 12 9.81 -2.19 -4.39
C VAL A 12 10.59 -1.82 -3.13
N GLU A 13 11.14 -2.80 -2.41
CA GLU A 13 12.05 -2.56 -1.27
C GLU A 13 13.24 -1.70 -1.67
N TYR A 14 13.92 -2.08 -2.76
CA TYR A 14 15.10 -1.37 -3.24
C TYR A 14 14.76 0.06 -3.67
N LEU A 15 13.62 0.26 -4.31
CA LEU A 15 13.12 1.59 -4.66
C LEU A 15 12.82 2.44 -3.42
N LEU A 16 12.24 1.86 -2.36
CA LEU A 16 11.94 2.56 -1.11
C LEU A 16 13.18 2.88 -0.27
N THR A 17 14.27 2.11 -0.39
CA THR A 17 15.52 2.38 0.32
C THR A 17 16.33 3.57 -0.24
N GLU A 18 16.10 3.98 -1.48
CA GLU A 18 16.82 5.10 -2.13
C GLU A 18 16.02 6.42 -2.01
N ASP A 19 15.78 6.88 -0.77
CA ASP A 19 15.13 8.19 -0.47
C ASP A 19 13.76 8.38 -1.16
N ALA A 20 13.12 7.28 -1.58
CA ALA A 20 11.87 7.35 -2.30
C ALA A 20 10.74 7.61 -1.33
N ASN A 21 10.02 8.69 -1.59
CA ASN A 21 8.83 9.03 -0.82
C ASN A 21 7.76 7.92 -1.03
N PRO A 22 7.37 7.16 0.00
CA PRO A 22 6.35 6.11 -0.11
C PRO A 22 4.97 6.68 -0.51
N ASN A 23 4.78 7.99 -0.28
CA ASN A 23 3.59 8.76 -0.64
C ASN A 23 3.71 9.46 -2.00
N PHE A 24 4.72 9.11 -2.80
CA PHE A 24 4.86 9.64 -4.15
C PHE A 24 3.60 9.32 -4.97
N GLN A 25 2.97 10.36 -5.50
CA GLN A 25 1.82 10.24 -6.37
C GLN A 25 2.29 10.30 -7.83
N ALA A 26 1.91 9.30 -8.62
CA ALA A 26 2.05 9.32 -10.06
C ALA A 26 1.20 10.45 -10.67
N LEU A 27 1.33 10.66 -11.99
CA LEU A 27 0.56 11.67 -12.73
C LEU A 27 -0.97 11.54 -12.55
N CYS A 28 -1.46 10.33 -12.24
CA CYS A 28 -2.86 10.05 -11.95
C CYS A 28 -3.26 10.19 -10.47
N GLY A 29 -2.38 10.74 -9.63
CA GLY A 29 -2.57 10.79 -8.18
C GLY A 29 -2.43 9.43 -7.47
N ALA A 30 -2.21 8.33 -8.21
CA ALA A 30 -2.03 7.01 -7.63
C ALA A 30 -0.67 6.87 -6.95
N THR A 31 -0.66 6.35 -5.74
CA THR A 31 0.56 5.99 -5.00
C THR A 31 0.94 4.54 -5.25
N ALA A 32 2.16 4.15 -4.85
CA ALA A 32 2.57 2.75 -4.86
C ALA A 32 1.56 1.83 -4.15
N LEU A 33 0.91 2.33 -3.09
CA LEU A 33 -0.11 1.61 -2.34
C LEU A 33 -1.39 1.36 -3.14
N HIS A 34 -1.77 2.26 -4.07
CA HIS A 34 -2.90 2.02 -4.97
C HIS A 34 -2.61 0.87 -5.94
N TYR A 35 -1.39 0.82 -6.49
CA TYR A 35 -0.99 -0.26 -7.40
C TYR A 35 -0.93 -1.60 -6.66
N ALA A 36 -0.35 -1.63 -5.46
CA ALA A 36 -0.28 -2.84 -4.64
C ALA A 36 -1.68 -3.33 -4.23
N ALA A 37 -2.60 -2.42 -3.94
CA ALA A 37 -4.00 -2.72 -3.67
C ALA A 37 -4.75 -3.25 -4.89
N ASP A 38 -4.50 -2.68 -6.08
CA ASP A 38 -5.11 -3.13 -7.34
C ASP A 38 -4.61 -4.51 -7.78
N THR A 39 -3.36 -4.86 -7.46
CA THR A 39 -2.77 -6.17 -7.76
C THR A 39 -3.03 -7.23 -6.69
N GLY A 40 -3.63 -6.87 -5.55
CA GLY A 40 -3.86 -7.80 -4.44
C GLY A 40 -2.58 -8.26 -3.72
N SER A 41 -1.50 -7.49 -3.81
CA SER A 41 -0.17 -7.91 -3.32
C SER A 41 0.03 -7.57 -1.85
N LEU A 42 -0.33 -8.51 -0.96
CA LEU A 42 -0.30 -8.32 0.50
C LEU A 42 1.09 -7.98 1.06
N GLU A 43 2.13 -8.65 0.58
CA GLU A 43 3.53 -8.38 0.99
C GLU A 43 3.97 -6.95 0.64
N ILE A 44 3.63 -6.48 -0.56
CA ILE A 44 3.97 -5.11 -1.01
C ILE A 44 3.19 -4.07 -0.20
N CYS A 45 1.91 -4.33 0.07
CA CYS A 45 1.09 -3.45 0.90
C CYS A 45 1.62 -3.34 2.33
N GLN A 46 2.02 -4.47 2.94
CA GLN A 46 2.64 -4.49 4.27
C GLN A 46 3.90 -3.64 4.29
N LEU A 47 4.78 -3.87 3.33
CA LEU A 47 6.05 -3.18 3.28
C LEU A 47 5.88 -1.66 3.10
N LEU A 48 5.02 -1.23 2.18
CA LEU A 48 4.73 0.18 2.00
C LEU A 48 4.17 0.83 3.27
N VAL A 49 3.27 0.15 3.97
CA VAL A 49 2.70 0.64 5.23
C VAL A 49 3.76 0.70 6.33
N GLU A 50 4.65 -0.28 6.45
CA GLU A 50 5.80 -0.26 7.39
C GLU A 50 6.77 0.89 7.10
N PHE A 51 6.94 1.26 5.83
CA PHE A 51 7.71 2.43 5.40
C PHE A 51 6.97 3.77 5.60
N GLY A 52 5.75 3.76 6.15
CA GLY A 52 4.97 4.97 6.42
C GLY A 52 4.14 5.47 5.23
N ALA A 53 3.75 4.58 4.31
CA ALA A 53 2.79 4.94 3.26
C ALA A 53 1.41 5.27 3.85
N GLU A 54 0.87 6.40 3.45
CA GLU A 54 -0.45 6.89 3.81
C GLU A 54 -1.51 6.41 2.80
N LEU A 55 -2.74 6.25 3.28
CA LEU A 55 -3.91 5.96 2.44
C LEU A 55 -4.42 7.23 1.73
N LEU A 56 -3.55 7.84 0.92
CA LEU A 56 -3.89 9.01 0.12
C LEU A 56 -4.99 8.70 -0.90
N LYS A 57 -5.71 9.73 -1.33
CA LYS A 57 -6.66 9.61 -2.44
C LYS A 57 -5.98 9.87 -3.78
N ASN A 58 -6.31 9.10 -4.80
CA ASN A 58 -5.92 9.40 -6.17
C ASN A 58 -6.77 10.51 -6.80
N GLU A 59 -6.52 10.85 -8.07
CA GLU A 59 -7.28 11.87 -8.81
C GLU A 59 -8.78 11.57 -8.90
N HIS A 60 -9.15 10.29 -8.82
CA HIS A 60 -10.54 9.82 -8.85
C HIS A 60 -11.21 9.86 -7.46
N GLY A 61 -10.48 10.27 -6.42
CA GLY A 61 -10.97 10.29 -5.04
C GLY A 61 -11.01 8.92 -4.37
N LEU A 62 -10.42 7.90 -4.99
CA LEU A 62 -10.31 6.54 -4.45
C LEU A 62 -9.09 6.44 -3.54
N THR A 63 -9.22 5.74 -2.42
CA THR A 63 -8.10 5.33 -1.57
C THR A 63 -7.64 3.91 -1.94
N PRO A 64 -6.42 3.49 -1.55
CA PRO A 64 -5.95 2.12 -1.71
C PRO A 64 -6.91 1.08 -1.11
N VAL A 65 -7.54 1.39 0.04
CA VAL A 65 -8.54 0.51 0.66
C VAL A 65 -9.77 0.35 -0.22
N THR A 66 -10.28 1.44 -0.80
CA THR A 66 -11.44 1.36 -1.69
C THR A 66 -11.14 0.55 -2.95
N LEU A 67 -9.92 0.66 -3.50
CA LEU A 67 -9.48 -0.18 -4.62
C LEU A 67 -9.39 -1.65 -4.24
N ALA A 68 -8.77 -1.97 -3.09
CA ALA A 68 -8.71 -3.34 -2.59
C ALA A 68 -10.12 -3.93 -2.38
N ALA A 69 -11.05 -3.13 -1.85
CA ALA A 69 -12.44 -3.52 -1.69
C ALA A 69 -13.16 -3.75 -3.02
N GLU A 70 -12.96 -2.88 -4.02
CA GLU A 70 -13.52 -3.05 -5.37
C GLU A 70 -12.97 -4.30 -6.08
N ARG A 71 -11.71 -4.67 -5.80
CA ARG A 71 -11.05 -5.86 -6.35
C ARG A 71 -11.30 -7.13 -5.54
N VAL A 72 -12.12 -7.04 -4.49
CA VAL A 72 -12.48 -8.17 -3.61
C VAL A 72 -11.26 -8.80 -2.94
N HIS A 73 -10.28 -7.96 -2.58
CA HIS A 73 -9.12 -8.34 -1.78
C HIS A 73 -9.40 -8.12 -0.29
N GLU A 74 -10.28 -8.96 0.27
CA GLU A 74 -10.73 -8.85 1.67
C GLU A 74 -9.56 -8.82 2.67
N GLU A 75 -8.54 -9.64 2.45
CA GLU A 75 -7.34 -9.69 3.30
C GLU A 75 -6.56 -8.36 3.33
N LEU A 76 -6.53 -7.62 2.21
CA LEU A 76 -5.91 -6.30 2.16
C LEU A 76 -6.75 -5.24 2.86
N VAL A 77 -8.07 -5.33 2.73
CA VAL A 77 -9.00 -4.43 3.43
C VAL A 77 -8.85 -4.60 4.93
N ASP A 78 -8.81 -5.84 5.41
CA ASP A 78 -8.55 -6.14 6.82
C ASP A 78 -7.17 -5.64 7.27
N LEU A 79 -6.15 -5.79 6.43
CA LEU A 79 -4.81 -5.27 6.73
C LEU A 79 -4.81 -3.75 6.91
N PHE A 80 -5.39 -3.02 5.95
CA PHE A 80 -5.46 -1.57 6.01
C PHE A 80 -6.33 -1.09 7.17
N ILE A 81 -7.48 -1.74 7.43
CA ILE A 81 -8.32 -1.38 8.57
C ILE A 81 -7.56 -1.63 9.88
N ASN A 82 -6.98 -2.82 10.07
CA ASN A 82 -6.26 -3.14 11.30
C ASN A 82 -5.05 -2.22 11.53
N HIS A 83 -4.26 -1.94 10.49
CA HIS A 83 -3.07 -1.12 10.65
C HIS A 83 -3.40 0.35 10.96
N PHE A 84 -4.48 0.89 10.38
CA PHE A 84 -4.93 2.27 10.66
C PHE A 84 -5.74 2.40 11.96
N ASP A 85 -6.47 1.36 12.38
CA ASP A 85 -7.15 1.31 13.67
C ASP A 85 -6.12 1.23 14.83
N LEU A 86 -4.99 0.53 14.63
CA LEU A 86 -3.86 0.53 15.56
C LEU A 86 -3.21 1.91 15.70
N LEU A 87 -2.96 2.61 14.60
CA LEU A 87 -2.43 3.99 14.61
C LEU A 87 -3.35 4.98 15.35
N ASN A 88 -4.68 4.81 15.26
CA ASN A 88 -5.64 5.64 15.99
C ASN A 88 -5.74 5.29 17.49
N LYS A 89 -5.34 4.09 17.90
CA LYS A 89 -5.31 3.69 19.32
C LYS A 89 -4.03 4.16 20.02
N GLU A 90 -2.90 4.19 19.33
CA GLU A 90 -1.63 4.69 19.91
C GLU A 90 -1.58 6.22 20.02
N GLN A 91 -2.47 6.96 19.33
CA GLN A 91 -2.60 8.42 19.46
C GLN A 91 -3.50 8.87 20.63
N LEU A 92 -4.04 7.93 21.45
CA LEU A 92 -4.96 8.24 22.55
C LEU A 92 -4.41 7.91 23.97
N CYS A 93 -3.12 7.58 24.10
CA CYS A 93 -2.44 7.38 25.39
C CYS A 93 -1.53 8.56 25.75
#